data_AF-A0A392NJP6-F1
#
_entry.id   AF-A0A392NJP6-F1
#
_cell.length_a   1.000
_cell.length_b   1.000
_cell.length_c   1.000
_cell.angle_alpha   90.00
_cell.angle_beta   90.00
_cell.angle_gamma   90.00
#
_symmetry.space_group_name_H-M   'P 1'
#
loop_
_entity.id
_entity.type
_entity.pdbx_description
1 polymer ?
#
loop_
_entity_poly.entity_id
_entity_poly.type
_entity_poly.pdbx_seq_one_letter_code
_entity_poly.pdbx_strand_id
1 'polypeptide(L)'
;MVVSQYNLAWRMDTELPHFSPPLMAAVQDYRARTPLPSYYQLYPQSADIEAHYKRQTTRLVEHQTHVRGMWDQEYDRAHPDQEAQAAAAATTAGYFR
;
A
#
# COMPACT_ATOMS: atom_id res chain seq x y z
N MET A 1 3.69 4.61 17.64
CA MET A 1 4.13 4.75 16.23
C MET A 1 5.60 4.38 16.01
N VAL A 2 6.55 4.81 16.86
CA VAL A 2 7.99 4.53 16.68
C VAL A 2 8.35 3.04 16.81
N VAL A 3 7.93 2.38 17.89
CA VAL A 3 8.21 0.94 18.10
C VAL A 3 7.57 0.08 17.00
N SER A 4 6.36 0.42 16.54
CA SER A 4 5.71 -0.30 15.43
C SER A 4 6.48 -0.18 14.12
N GLN A 5 7.08 0.98 13.82
CA GLN A 5 7.93 1.16 12.63
C GLN A 5 9.21 0.33 12.71
N TYR A 6 9.90 0.38 13.86
CA TYR A 6 11.09 -0.45 14.10
C TYR A 6 10.77 -1.95 13.95
N ASN A 7 9.68 -2.39 14.58
CA ASN A 7 9.28 -3.79 14.58
C ASN A 7 8.89 -4.27 13.18
N LEU A 8 8.23 -3.41 12.38
CA LEU A 8 7.93 -3.73 10.99
C LEU A 8 9.22 -3.87 10.17
N ALA A 9 10.12 -2.90 10.27
CA ALA A 9 11.38 -2.91 9.54
C ALA A 9 12.23 -4.15 9.88
N TRP A 10 12.33 -4.46 11.18
CA TRP A 10 13.04 -5.66 11.65
C TRP A 10 12.38 -6.97 11.20
N ARG A 11 11.04 -7.05 11.17
CA ARG A 11 10.33 -8.26 10.74
C ARG A 11 10.36 -8.50 9.24
N MET A 12 10.55 -7.44 8.47
CA MET A 12 10.57 -7.47 7.01
C MET A 12 12.00 -7.49 6.46
N ASP A 13 13.02 -7.58 7.33
CA ASP A 13 14.45 -7.45 6.98
C ASP A 13 14.74 -6.22 6.09
N THR A 14 14.02 -5.13 6.33
CA THR A 14 14.27 -3.86 5.63
C THR A 14 15.22 -2.98 6.43
N GLU A 15 15.66 -1.88 5.81
CA GLU A 15 16.46 -0.87 6.50
C GLU A 15 15.75 -0.41 7.77
N LEU A 16 16.49 -0.42 8.89
CA LEU A 16 15.97 0.05 10.16
C LEU A 16 15.79 1.57 10.12
N PRO A 17 14.69 2.09 10.68
CA PRO A 17 14.47 3.53 10.72
C PRO A 17 15.56 4.22 11.55
N HIS A 18 16.09 5.32 11.02
CA HIS A 18 17.06 6.16 11.72
C HIS A 18 16.36 6.94 12.83
N PHE A 19 16.74 6.66 14.08
CA PHE A 19 16.25 7.38 15.26
C PHE A 19 17.39 8.06 16.01
N SER A 20 17.07 9.17 16.67
CA SER A 20 18.00 9.77 17.64
C SER A 20 18.40 8.74 18.72
N PRO A 21 19.61 8.80 19.29
CA PRO A 21 20.05 7.84 20.30
C PRO A 21 19.09 7.65 21.49
N PRO A 22 18.49 8.71 22.09
CA PRO A 22 17.54 8.53 23.19
C PRO A 22 16.28 7.76 22.79
N LEU A 23 15.79 8.01 21.57
CA LEU A 23 14.61 7.34 21.05
C LEU A 23 14.90 5.86 20.72
N MET A 24 16.10 5.56 20.20
CA MET A 24 16.53 4.17 19.99
C MET A 24 16.63 3.40 21.31
N ALA A 25 17.18 4.03 22.36
CA ALA A 25 17.23 3.43 23.70
C ALA A 25 15.82 3.13 24.24
N ALA A 26 14.87 4.07 24.11
CA ALA A 26 13.48 3.85 24.51
C ALA A 26 12.80 2.71 23.72
N VAL A 27 13.10 2.57 22.42
CA VAL A 27 12.59 1.46 21.60
C VAL A 27 13.15 0.12 22.09
N GLN A 28 14.46 0.06 22.39
CA GLN A 28 15.10 -1.16 22.90
C GLN A 28 14.55 -1.55 24.28
N ASP A 29 14.44 -0.59 25.20
CA ASP A 29 13.87 -0.80 26.53
C ASP A 29 12.43 -1.31 26.46
N TYR A 30 11.62 -0.71 25.59
CA TYR A 30 10.26 -1.16 25.37
C TYR A 30 10.23 -2.61 24.84
N ARG A 31 11.08 -2.95 23.87
CA ARG A 31 11.13 -4.32 23.31
C ARG A 31 11.60 -5.36 24.31
N ALA A 32 12.47 -5.00 25.25
CA ALA A 32 12.88 -5.88 26.34
C ALA A 32 11.71 -6.20 27.29
N ARG A 33 10.81 -5.22 27.52
CA ARG A 33 9.62 -5.38 28.39
C ARG A 33 8.44 -6.02 27.67
N THR A 34 8.31 -5.78 26.37
CA THR A 34 7.19 -6.22 25.54
C THR A 34 7.73 -6.95 24.32
N PRO A 35 8.14 -8.24 24.46
CA PRO A 35 8.64 -9.02 23.35
C PRO A 35 7.60 -9.11 22.24
N LEU A 36 8.06 -8.98 21.00
CA LEU A 36 7.23 -9.27 19.83
C LEU A 36 6.84 -10.76 19.85
N PRO A 37 5.55 -11.09 19.69
CA PRO A 37 5.15 -12.48 19.52
C PRO A 37 5.80 -13.09 18.28
N SER A 38 6.12 -14.38 18.30
CA SER A 38 6.58 -15.10 17.11
C SER A 38 5.45 -15.25 16.10
N TYR A 39 5.77 -15.56 14.84
CA TYR A 39 4.74 -15.82 13.82
C TYR A 39 3.84 -17.00 14.19
N TYR A 40 4.37 -18.05 14.82
CA TYR A 40 3.57 -19.17 15.33
C TYR A 40 2.60 -18.76 16.44
N GLN A 41 2.97 -17.78 17.27
CA GLN A 41 2.07 -17.25 18.30
C GLN A 41 0.96 -16.38 17.70
N LEU A 42 1.23 -15.68 16.59
CA LEU A 42 0.25 -14.83 15.90
C LEU A 42 -0.64 -15.61 14.94
N TYR A 43 -0.11 -16.68 14.36
CA TYR A 43 -0.75 -17.52 13.36
C TYR A 43 -0.50 -18.99 13.73
N PRO A 44 -1.30 -19.55 14.65
CA PRO A 44 -1.11 -20.92 15.11
C PRO A 44 -1.23 -21.96 14.00
N GLN A 45 -2.03 -21.67 12.97
CA GLN A 45 -2.19 -22.50 11.79
C GLN A 45 -1.70 -21.78 10.53
N SER A 46 -1.22 -22.54 9.54
CA SER A 46 -0.84 -21.97 8.24
C SER A 46 -2.03 -21.28 7.55
N ALA A 47 -3.25 -21.77 7.76
CA ALA A 47 -4.46 -21.14 7.26
C ALA A 47 -4.69 -19.72 7.84
N ASP A 48 -4.23 -19.44 9.06
CA ASP A 48 -4.41 -18.14 9.69
C ASP A 48 -3.55 -17.06 9.03
N ILE A 49 -2.28 -17.38 8.75
CA ILE A 49 -1.36 -16.47 8.07
C ILE A 49 -1.78 -16.27 6.60
N GLU A 50 -2.24 -17.32 5.93
CA GLU A 50 -2.78 -17.23 4.58
C GLU A 50 -4.03 -16.34 4.54
N ALA A 51 -4.99 -16.56 5.44
CA ALA A 51 -6.20 -15.76 5.53
C ALA A 51 -5.90 -14.29 5.90
N HIS A 52 -4.88 -14.04 6.73
CA HIS A 52 -4.44 -12.69 7.06
C HIS A 52 -3.97 -11.94 5.82
N TYR A 53 -3.03 -12.51 5.07
CA TYR A 53 -2.50 -11.85 3.88
C TYR A 53 -3.52 -11.78 2.75
N LYS A 54 -4.40 -12.77 2.60
CA LYS A 54 -5.52 -12.70 1.65
C LYS A 54 -6.40 -11.47 1.91
N ARG A 55 -6.78 -11.23 3.17
CA ARG A 55 -7.56 -10.02 3.54
C ARG A 55 -6.80 -8.73 3.27
N GLN A 56 -5.48 -8.71 3.54
CA GLN A 56 -4.66 -7.53 3.25
C GLN A 56 -4.58 -7.24 1.75
N THR A 57 -4.36 -8.27 0.93
CA THR A 57 -4.30 -8.14 -0.53
C THR A 57 -5.64 -7.66 -1.10
N THR A 58 -6.77 -8.21 -0.64
CA THR A 58 -8.09 -7.73 -1.07
C THR A 58 -8.28 -6.25 -0.78
N ARG A 59 -7.98 -5.80 0.44
CA ARG A 59 -8.10 -4.38 0.82
C ARG A 59 -7.17 -3.48 0.02
N LEU A 60 -5.95 -3.95 -0.26
CA LEU A 60 -5.00 -3.20 -1.08
C LEU A 60 -5.54 -2.99 -2.51
N VAL A 61 -6.07 -4.05 -3.13
CA VAL A 61 -6.66 -3.98 -4.48
C VAL A 61 -7.90 -3.09 -4.51
N GLU A 62 -8.79 -3.20 -3.51
CA GLU A 62 -9.96 -2.33 -3.36
C GLU A 62 -9.55 -0.86 -3.25
N HIS A 63 -8.56 -0.56 -2.40
CA HIS A 63 -8.06 0.81 -2.23
C HIS A 63 -7.39 1.34 -3.49
N GLN A 64 -6.56 0.53 -4.15
CA GLN A 64 -5.94 0.90 -5.43
C GLN A 64 -7.01 1.22 -6.49
N THR A 65 -8.05 0.39 -6.58
CA THR A 65 -9.17 0.61 -7.52
C THR A 65 -9.87 1.92 -7.24
N HIS A 66 -10.13 2.22 -5.97
CA HIS A 66 -10.76 3.47 -5.56
C HIS A 66 -9.90 4.70 -5.88
N VAL A 67 -8.62 4.68 -5.52
CA VAL A 67 -7.68 5.78 -5.81
C VAL A 67 -7.54 5.99 -7.32
N ARG A 68 -7.47 4.89 -8.09
CA ARG A 68 -7.39 4.98 -9.55
C ARG A 68 -8.64 5.63 -10.14
N GLY A 69 -9.83 5.23 -9.68
CA GLY A 69 -11.08 5.82 -10.15
C GLY A 69 -11.19 7.33 -9.86
N MET A 70 -10.74 7.78 -8.68
CA MET A 70 -10.67 9.22 -8.38
C MET A 70 -9.68 9.95 -9.30
N TRP A 71 -8.50 9.37 -9.51
CA TRP A 71 -7.49 9.93 -10.39
C TRP A 71 -7.97 10.04 -11.84
N ASP A 72 -8.62 9.00 -12.37
CA ASP A 72 -9.18 9.00 -13.73
C ASP A 72 -10.25 10.12 -13.87
N GLN A 73 -11.14 10.27 -12.88
CA GLN A 73 -12.13 11.37 -12.88
C GLN A 73 -11.51 12.76 -12.86
N GLU A 74 -10.43 12.95 -12.12
CA GLU A 74 -9.68 14.21 -12.09
C GLU A 74 -8.99 14.47 -13.44
N TYR A 75 -8.41 13.43 -14.04
CA TYR A 75 -7.77 13.50 -15.34
C TYR A 75 -8.76 13.90 -16.43
N ASP A 76 -9.92 13.25 -16.51
CA ASP A 76 -10.95 13.52 -17.51
C ASP A 76 -11.49 14.96 -17.38
N ARG A 77 -11.72 15.41 -16.14
CA ARG A 77 -12.15 16.79 -15.87
C ARG A 77 -11.12 17.82 -16.34
N ALA A 78 -9.84 17.50 -16.23
CA ALA A 78 -8.75 18.38 -16.64
C ALA A 78 -8.51 18.37 -18.17
N HIS A 79 -8.98 17.35 -18.90
CA HIS A 79 -8.72 17.18 -20.33
C HIS A 79 -10.00 16.94 -21.16
N PRO A 80 -11.01 17.85 -21.10
CA PRO A 80 -12.30 17.64 -21.77
C PRO A 80 -12.21 17.60 -23.32
N ASP A 81 -11.22 18.27 -23.91
CA ASP A 81 -11.10 18.37 -25.38
C ASP A 81 -10.49 17.12 -26.04
N GLN A 82 -9.89 16.20 -25.26
CA GLN A 82 -9.30 14.98 -25.80
C GLN A 82 -10.36 14.01 -26.32
N GLU A 83 -11.54 13.92 -25.70
CA GLU A 83 -12.64 13.07 -26.20
C GLU A 83 -13.21 13.62 -27.51
N ALA A 84 -13.37 14.95 -27.63
CA ALA A 84 -13.83 15.60 -28.84
C ALA A 84 -12.81 15.46 -29.99
N GLN A 85 -11.51 15.60 -29.71
CA GLN A 85 -10.45 15.40 -30.69
C GLN A 85 -10.30 13.92 -31.09
N ALA A 86 -10.45 12.98 -30.17
CA ALA A 86 -10.44 11.55 -30.47
C ALA A 86 -11.65 11.13 -31.33
N ALA A 87 -12.84 11.66 -31.05
CA ALA A 87 -14.04 11.42 -31.85
C ALA A 87 -13.94 12.04 -33.27
N ALA A 88 -13.36 13.23 -33.39
CA ALA A 88 -13.11 13.87 -34.68
C ALA A 88 -12.04 13.11 -35.50
N ALA A 89 -10.99 12.61 -34.85
CA ALA A 89 -9.96 11.80 -35.49
C ALA A 89 -10.49 10.42 -35.96
N ALA A 90 -11.32 9.76 -35.15
CA ALA A 90 -11.97 8.49 -35.53
C ALA A 90 -12.96 8.66 -36.70
N THR A 91 -13.71 9.77 -36.71
CA THR A 91 -14.63 10.11 -37.81
C THR A 91 -13.86 10.41 -39.10
N THR A 92 -12.74 11.14 -39.01
CA THR A 92 -11.87 11.43 -40.15
C THR A 92 -11.24 10.15 -40.70
N ALA A 93 -10.76 9.24 -39.83
CA ALA A 93 -10.18 7.97 -40.25
C ALA A 93 -11.21 7.02 -40.90
N GLY A 94 -12.48 7.06 -40.48
CA GLY A 94 -13.56 6.28 -41.09
C GLY A 94 -14.02 6.80 -42.46
N TYR A 95 -13.83 8.09 -42.75
CA TYR A 95 -14.22 8.72 -44.01
C TYR A 95 -13.23 8.50 -45.17
N PHE A 96 -12.01 8.05 -44.85
CA PHE A 96 -10.93 7.75 -45.81
C PHE A 96 -10.77 6.25 -46.13
N ARG A 97 -11.82 5.44 -45.92
CA ARG A 97 -11.82 3.99 -46.23
C ARG A 97 -12.79 3.63 -47.35
#